data_AF-A0A561V6D3-F1
#
_entry.id   AF-A0A561V6D3-F1
#
_cell.length_a   1.000
_cell.length_b   1.000
_cell.length_c   1.000
_cell.angle_alpha   90.00
_cell.angle_beta   90.00
_cell.angle_gamma   90.00
#
_symmetry.space_group_name_H-M   'P 1'
#
loop_
_entity.id
_entity.type
_entity.pdbx_description
1 polymer ?
#
loop_
_entity_poly.entity_id
_entity_poly.type
_entity_poly.pdbx_seq_one_letter_code
_entity_poly.pdbx_strand_id
1 'polypeptide(L)'
;MNETRRDRDTEGRAHNARPRDGLGRPLPYGAPGVARQPEGVVRTPAETVREAQRLLDAGMPFHAHEVFEDAWKSGPVAERELWRGLAQLAVGLTHAARGNVTGGARLLRRGAAALAEFTEIIDVTDVTEVTEVTEHGHPGASGGLSEAGTVSAAGGPSAAADSPDSAGSPTHGIGVGALIGWARELAGRVEGPGAGPVDAAVEAPRLLAGRR
;
A
#
# COMPACT_ATOMS: atom_id res chain seq x y z
N MET A 1 23.25 -39.85 -7.20
CA MET A 1 21.96 -40.04 -6.49
C MET A 1 21.06 -38.85 -6.80
N ASN A 2 19.78 -39.09 -7.12
CA ASN A 2 18.89 -38.18 -7.84
C ASN A 2 18.23 -37.11 -6.93
N GLU A 3 18.68 -35.87 -7.00
CA GLU A 3 18.23 -34.71 -6.19
C GLU A 3 16.91 -34.05 -6.63
N THR A 4 16.02 -34.76 -7.35
CA THR A 4 14.79 -34.13 -7.91
C THR A 4 13.48 -34.84 -7.58
N ARG A 5 13.41 -35.63 -6.51
CA ARG A 5 12.11 -36.13 -6.03
C ARG A 5 11.42 -35.00 -5.25
N ARG A 6 10.58 -34.21 -5.94
CA ARG A 6 9.67 -33.25 -5.30
C ARG A 6 8.92 -33.99 -4.21
N ASP A 7 8.97 -33.46 -3.00
CA ASP A 7 8.23 -33.99 -1.87
C ASP A 7 6.73 -33.93 -2.22
N ARG A 8 5.99 -35.01 -1.92
CA ARG A 8 4.60 -35.18 -2.36
C ARG A 8 3.74 -35.60 -1.18
N ASP A 9 2.54 -35.02 -1.09
CA ASP A 9 1.56 -35.44 -0.10
C ASP A 9 0.99 -36.83 -0.44
N THR A 10 0.12 -37.34 0.43
CA THR A 10 -0.56 -38.63 0.27
C THR A 10 -1.43 -38.71 -0.99
N GLU A 11 -1.73 -37.58 -1.62
CA GLU A 11 -2.50 -37.44 -2.85
C GLU A 11 -1.61 -37.20 -4.08
N GLY A 12 -0.28 -37.21 -3.92
CA GLY A 12 0.69 -37.01 -4.99
C GLY A 12 0.89 -35.55 -5.42
N ARG A 13 0.29 -34.58 -4.72
CA ARG A 13 0.54 -33.16 -4.96
C ARG A 13 1.90 -32.79 -4.42
N ALA A 14 2.63 -31.91 -5.11
CA ALA A 14 3.92 -31.43 -4.63
C ALA A 14 3.73 -30.72 -3.28
N HIS A 15 4.14 -31.38 -2.20
CA HIS A 15 4.12 -30.80 -0.88
C HIS A 15 5.41 -30.01 -0.71
N ASN A 16 5.29 -28.71 -0.51
CA ASN A 16 6.46 -27.85 -0.38
C ASN A 16 6.97 -27.87 1.08
N ALA A 17 7.31 -29.07 1.58
CA ALA A 17 7.74 -29.28 2.97
C ALA A 17 9.17 -28.81 3.26
N ARG A 18 9.91 -28.42 2.22
CA ARG A 18 11.30 -27.97 2.37
C ARG A 18 11.32 -26.66 3.18
N PRO A 19 12.09 -26.59 4.28
CA PRO A 19 12.18 -25.38 5.10
C PRO A 19 12.63 -24.18 4.26
N ARG A 20 12.21 -22.97 4.64
CA ARG A 20 12.54 -21.74 3.93
C ARG A 20 13.07 -20.66 4.88
N ASP A 21 13.90 -19.77 4.38
CA ASP A 21 14.32 -18.58 5.14
C ASP A 21 13.21 -17.50 5.17
N GLY A 22 13.45 -16.39 5.88
CA GLY A 22 12.50 -15.26 5.96
C GLY A 22 12.21 -14.57 4.62
N LEU A 23 13.10 -14.75 3.64
CA LEU A 23 12.89 -14.31 2.27
C LEU A 23 12.18 -15.37 1.42
N GLY A 24 11.88 -16.57 1.93
CA GLY A 24 11.23 -17.68 1.22
C GLY A 24 12.15 -18.55 0.36
N ARG A 25 13.48 -18.44 0.48
CA ARG A 25 14.43 -19.30 -0.26
C ARG A 25 14.49 -20.68 0.40
N PRO A 26 14.57 -21.78 -0.38
CA PRO A 26 14.68 -23.12 0.19
C PRO A 26 15.97 -23.31 0.99
N LEU A 27 15.87 -23.86 2.19
CA LEU A 27 16.97 -24.24 3.06
C LEU A 27 17.29 -25.74 2.94
N PRO A 28 18.47 -26.21 3.38
CA PRO A 28 18.74 -27.63 3.54
C PRO A 28 17.69 -28.32 4.44
N TYR A 29 17.40 -29.60 4.19
CA TYR A 29 16.53 -30.37 5.07
C TYR A 29 17.12 -30.45 6.49
N GLY A 30 16.28 -30.33 7.51
CA GLY A 30 16.69 -30.31 8.91
C GLY A 30 17.14 -28.93 9.42
N ALA A 31 17.36 -27.94 8.55
CA ALA A 31 17.55 -26.56 8.99
C ALA A 31 16.23 -25.98 9.52
N PRO A 32 16.26 -25.15 10.58
CA PRO A 32 15.06 -24.44 11.04
C PRO A 32 14.62 -23.47 9.95
N GLY A 33 13.40 -23.65 9.45
CA GLY A 33 12.76 -22.72 8.52
C GLY A 33 11.85 -21.74 9.24
N VAL A 34 11.50 -20.67 8.54
CA VAL A 34 10.43 -19.76 8.92
C VAL A 34 9.12 -20.27 8.33
N ALA A 35 8.10 -20.40 9.17
CA ALA A 35 6.77 -20.80 8.73
C ALA A 35 6.14 -19.68 7.88
N ARG A 36 5.48 -20.07 6.79
CA ARG A 36 4.68 -19.12 5.97
C ARG A 36 3.54 -18.54 6.81
N GLN A 37 3.04 -17.39 6.39
CA GLN A 37 1.83 -16.84 7.02
C GLN A 37 0.66 -17.81 6.81
N PRO A 38 -0.24 -17.96 7.80
CA PRO A 38 -1.46 -18.72 7.61
C PRO A 38 -2.28 -18.06 6.49
N GLU A 39 -2.63 -18.85 5.47
CA GLU A 39 -3.39 -18.38 4.30
C GLU A 39 -4.86 -18.14 4.68
N GLY A 40 -5.49 -17.12 4.10
CA GLY A 40 -6.93 -16.86 4.26
C GLY A 40 -7.32 -16.23 5.60
N VAL A 41 -6.36 -15.63 6.31
CA VAL A 41 -6.67 -14.94 7.57
C VAL A 41 -7.21 -13.54 7.26
N VAL A 42 -8.52 -13.37 7.48
CA VAL A 42 -9.20 -12.08 7.34
C VAL A 42 -8.76 -11.15 8.47
N ARG A 43 -8.25 -9.97 8.10
CA ARG A 43 -7.80 -8.91 9.01
C ARG A 43 -8.50 -7.62 8.64
N THR A 44 -8.73 -6.76 9.63
CA THR A 44 -9.11 -5.37 9.34
C THR A 44 -7.96 -4.66 8.61
N PRO A 45 -8.22 -3.61 7.82
CA PRO A 45 -7.17 -2.85 7.15
C PRO A 45 -6.05 -2.37 8.09
N ALA A 46 -6.42 -1.89 9.28
CA ALA A 46 -5.45 -1.44 10.28
C ALA A 46 -4.59 -2.59 10.82
N GLU A 47 -5.15 -3.78 11.02
CA GLU A 47 -4.39 -4.97 11.43
C GLU A 47 -3.48 -5.47 10.31
N THR A 48 -3.95 -5.49 9.07
CA THR A 48 -3.16 -5.83 7.88
C THR A 48 -1.92 -4.95 7.79
N VAL A 49 -2.09 -3.62 7.90
CA VAL A 49 -0.98 -2.67 7.81
C VAL A 49 0.00 -2.83 8.98
N ARG A 50 -0.49 -3.00 10.22
CA ARG A 50 0.38 -3.22 11.39
C ARG A 50 1.20 -4.50 11.27
N GLU A 51 0.57 -5.60 10.87
CA GLU A 51 1.27 -6.89 10.74
C GLU A 51 2.26 -6.86 9.58
N ALA A 52 1.90 -6.29 8.43
CA ALA A 52 2.80 -6.12 7.32
C ALA A 52 4.01 -5.23 7.69
N GLN A 53 3.82 -4.12 8.43
CA GLN A 53 4.92 -3.29 8.89
C GLN A 53 5.87 -4.08 9.79
N ARG A 54 5.35 -4.85 10.76
CA ARG A 54 6.16 -5.67 11.66
C ARG A 54 7.01 -6.68 10.89
N LEU A 55 6.46 -7.29 9.84
CA LEU A 55 7.16 -8.24 8.99
C LEU A 55 8.22 -7.56 8.12
N LEU A 56 7.93 -6.39 7.56
CA LEU A 56 8.89 -5.60 6.80
C LEU A 56 10.08 -5.17 7.68
N ASP A 57 9.80 -4.67 8.88
CA ASP A 57 10.82 -4.28 9.86
C ASP A 57 11.72 -5.46 10.27
N ALA A 58 11.18 -6.68 10.26
CA ALA A 58 11.91 -7.92 10.52
C ALA A 58 12.66 -8.47 9.29
N GLY A 59 12.68 -7.76 8.16
CA GLY A 59 13.30 -8.22 6.92
C GLY A 59 12.58 -9.39 6.27
N MET A 60 11.27 -9.53 6.48
CA MET A 60 10.41 -10.60 5.97
C MET A 60 9.39 -10.10 4.92
N PRO A 61 9.82 -9.46 3.83
CA PRO A 61 8.93 -8.89 2.82
C PRO A 61 8.08 -9.94 2.09
N PHE A 62 8.54 -11.20 2.01
CA PHE A 62 7.73 -12.28 1.42
C PHE A 62 6.48 -12.58 2.28
N HIS A 63 6.62 -12.54 3.60
CA HIS A 63 5.52 -12.76 4.51
C HIS A 63 4.58 -11.55 4.54
N ALA A 64 5.12 -10.33 4.43
CA ALA A 64 4.30 -9.13 4.27
C ALA A 64 3.48 -9.16 2.96
N HIS A 65 4.06 -9.70 1.88
CA HIS A 65 3.34 -9.95 0.63
C HIS A 65 2.13 -10.87 0.84
N GLU A 66 2.29 -11.98 1.57
CA GLU A 66 1.18 -12.91 1.87
C GLU A 66 0.05 -12.19 2.64
N VAL A 67 0.39 -11.34 3.61
CA VAL A 67 -0.60 -10.54 4.37
C VAL A 67 -1.38 -9.58 3.47
N PHE A 68 -0.72 -8.89 2.54
CA PHE A 68 -1.40 -8.00 1.59
C PHE A 68 -2.19 -8.76 0.54
N GLU A 69 -1.75 -9.95 0.14
CA GLU A 69 -2.47 -10.80 -0.81
C GLU A 69 -3.79 -11.30 -0.21
N ASP A 70 -3.81 -11.67 1.07
CA ASP A 70 -5.05 -12.01 1.78
C ASP A 70 -6.02 -10.82 1.80
N ALA A 71 -5.53 -9.61 2.09
CA ALA A 71 -6.34 -8.39 2.04
C ALA A 71 -6.84 -8.08 0.62
N TRP A 72 -6.05 -8.33 -0.42
CA TRP A 72 -6.47 -8.17 -1.81
C TRP A 72 -7.59 -9.15 -2.21
N LYS A 73 -7.53 -10.40 -1.73
CA LYS A 73 -8.52 -11.44 -2.02
C LYS A 73 -9.83 -11.26 -1.25
N SER A 74 -9.74 -10.79 -0.01
CA SER A 74 -10.88 -10.71 0.92
C SER A 74 -11.46 -9.30 1.10
N GLY A 75 -10.71 -8.26 0.73
CA GLY A 75 -11.07 -6.86 0.94
C GLY A 75 -12.10 -6.31 -0.05
N PRO A 76 -12.60 -5.08 0.19
CA PRO A 76 -13.56 -4.41 -0.68
C PRO A 76 -13.03 -4.24 -2.11
N VAL A 77 -13.93 -4.33 -3.10
CA VAL A 77 -13.56 -4.18 -4.51
C VAL A 77 -12.91 -2.83 -4.79
N ALA A 78 -13.40 -1.76 -4.15
CA ALA A 78 -12.88 -0.40 -4.28
C ALA A 78 -11.40 -0.26 -3.87
N GLU A 79 -10.89 -1.14 -3.00
CA GLU A 79 -9.52 -1.09 -2.48
C GLU A 79 -8.59 -2.11 -3.11
N ARG A 80 -9.03 -2.84 -4.15
CA ARG A 80 -8.25 -3.93 -4.74
C ARG A 80 -6.88 -3.48 -5.25
N GLU A 81 -6.81 -2.33 -5.91
CA GLU A 81 -5.54 -1.83 -6.45
C GLU A 81 -4.59 -1.33 -5.35
N LEU A 82 -5.12 -0.82 -4.23
CA LEU A 82 -4.33 -0.52 -3.03
C LEU A 82 -3.64 -1.80 -2.51
N TRP A 83 -4.41 -2.83 -2.21
CA TRP A 83 -3.88 -4.08 -1.64
C TRP A 83 -2.97 -4.82 -2.62
N ARG A 84 -3.33 -4.86 -3.90
CA ARG A 84 -2.49 -5.42 -4.97
C ARG A 84 -1.18 -4.65 -5.13
N GLY A 85 -1.21 -3.33 -5.08
CA GLY A 85 -0.03 -2.48 -5.15
C GLY A 85 0.93 -2.76 -4.00
N LEU A 86 0.44 -2.79 -2.76
CA LEU A 86 1.22 -3.12 -1.56
C LEU A 86 1.82 -4.53 -1.63
N ALA A 87 1.04 -5.52 -2.07
CA ALA A 87 1.53 -6.89 -2.27
C ALA A 87 2.67 -6.92 -3.30
N GLN A 88 2.57 -6.16 -4.39
CA GLN A 88 3.62 -6.05 -5.42
C GLN A 88 4.89 -5.38 -4.91
N LEU A 89 4.76 -4.31 -4.11
CA LEU A 89 5.90 -3.66 -3.47
C LEU A 89 6.68 -4.62 -2.57
N ALA A 90 5.98 -5.37 -1.72
CA ALA A 90 6.58 -6.33 -0.81
C ALA A 90 7.30 -7.48 -1.56
N VAL A 91 6.68 -8.06 -2.60
CA VAL A 91 7.38 -9.09 -3.41
C VAL A 91 8.51 -8.49 -4.27
N GLY A 92 8.39 -7.23 -4.71
CA GLY A 92 9.48 -6.51 -5.37
C GLY A 92 10.71 -6.36 -4.48
N LEU A 93 10.52 -5.96 -3.23
CA LEU A 93 11.58 -5.92 -2.22
C LEU A 93 12.17 -7.31 -1.94
N THR A 94 11.33 -8.35 -1.89
CA THR A 94 11.79 -9.74 -1.76
C THR A 94 12.72 -10.14 -2.91
N HIS A 95 12.39 -9.79 -4.15
CA HIS A 95 13.22 -10.09 -5.31
C HIS A 95 14.54 -9.31 -5.31
N ALA A 96 14.50 -8.02 -4.96
CA ALA A 96 15.69 -7.20 -4.81
C ALA A 96 16.63 -7.78 -3.73
N ALA A 97 16.10 -8.15 -2.56
CA ALA A 97 16.88 -8.79 -1.50
C ALA A 97 17.40 -10.18 -1.89
N ARG A 98 16.77 -10.85 -2.85
CA ARG A 98 17.23 -12.11 -3.46
C ARG A 98 18.29 -11.93 -4.55
N GLY A 99 18.65 -10.70 -4.91
CA GLY A 99 19.59 -10.41 -6.00
C GLY A 99 18.96 -10.53 -7.40
N ASN A 100 17.65 -10.77 -7.49
CA ASN A 100 16.93 -10.66 -8.75
C ASN A 100 16.54 -9.19 -8.97
N VAL A 101 17.55 -8.38 -9.29
CA VAL A 101 17.41 -6.91 -9.34
C VAL A 101 16.43 -6.46 -10.42
N THR A 102 16.50 -7.03 -11.63
CA THR A 102 15.59 -6.70 -12.74
C THR A 102 14.13 -7.07 -12.41
N GLY A 103 13.92 -8.27 -11.85
CA GLY A 103 12.60 -8.70 -11.43
C GLY A 103 12.05 -7.84 -10.28
N GLY A 104 12.90 -7.51 -9.31
CA GLY A 104 12.55 -6.66 -8.17
C GLY A 104 12.12 -5.26 -8.60
N ALA A 105 12.94 -4.58 -9.39
CA ALA A 105 12.63 -3.23 -9.88
C ALA A 105 11.36 -3.19 -10.74
N ARG A 106 11.14 -4.20 -11.59
CA ARG A 106 9.90 -4.31 -12.37
C ARG A 106 8.66 -4.40 -11.48
N LEU A 107 8.72 -5.20 -10.41
CA LEU A 107 7.61 -5.37 -9.47
C LEU A 107 7.38 -4.10 -8.62
N LEU A 108 8.45 -3.44 -8.17
CA LEU A 108 8.37 -2.17 -7.45
C LEU A 108 7.69 -1.08 -8.30
N ARG A 109 8.09 -0.93 -9.57
CA ARG A 109 7.45 0.02 -10.48
C ARG A 109 5.98 -0.32 -10.73
N ARG A 110 5.66 -1.60 -10.88
CA ARG A 110 4.27 -2.04 -11.09
C ARG A 110 3.39 -1.76 -9.88
N GLY A 111 3.91 -2.03 -8.68
CA GLY A 111 3.20 -1.72 -7.43
C GLY A 111 2.98 -0.22 -7.28
N ALA A 112 4.00 0.59 -7.59
CA ALA A 112 3.88 2.05 -7.58
C ALA A 112 2.82 2.56 -8.60
N ALA A 113 2.72 1.93 -9.77
CA ALA A 113 1.69 2.28 -10.76
C ALA A 113 0.27 1.94 -10.27
N ALA A 114 0.08 0.75 -9.68
CA ALA A 114 -1.21 0.36 -9.11
C ALA A 114 -1.65 1.29 -7.97
N LEU A 115 -0.71 1.73 -7.13
CA LEU A 115 -0.99 2.71 -6.08
C LEU A 115 -1.36 4.10 -6.62
N ALA A 116 -0.75 4.54 -7.72
CA ALA A 116 -1.09 5.80 -8.38
C ALA A 116 -2.49 5.74 -9.02
N GLU A 117 -2.82 4.63 -9.67
CA GLU A 117 -4.15 4.38 -10.24
C GLU A 117 -5.23 4.38 -9.14
N PHE A 118 -4.93 3.79 -7.98
CA PHE A 118 -5.83 3.85 -6.83
C PHE A 118 -6.11 5.28 -6.36
N THR A 119 -5.09 6.15 -6.29
CA THR A 119 -5.29 7.55 -5.90
C THR A 119 -6.15 8.31 -6.90
N GLU A 120 -5.96 8.09 -8.20
CA GLU A 120 -6.76 8.74 -9.25
C GLU A 120 -8.24 8.32 -9.16
N ILE A 121 -8.53 7.07 -8.83
CA ILE A 121 -9.91 6.56 -8.67
C ILE A 121 -10.62 7.23 -7.48
N ILE A 122 -9.93 7.35 -6.34
CA ILE A 122 -10.51 7.95 -5.13
C ILE A 122 -10.78 9.44 -5.35
N ASP A 123 -9.85 10.18 -5.97
CA ASP A 123 -10.02 11.60 -6.24
C ASP A 123 -11.22 11.86 -7.17
N VAL A 124 -11.43 11.02 -8.20
CA VAL A 124 -12.60 11.14 -9.09
C VAL A 124 -13.91 10.85 -8.36
N THR A 125 -13.92 9.87 -7.47
CA THR A 125 -15.13 9.47 -6.73
C THR A 125 -15.55 10.57 -5.74
N ASP A 126 -14.58 11.19 -5.06
CA ASP A 126 -14.81 12.30 -4.12
C ASP A 126 -15.38 13.54 -4.84
N VAL A 127 -14.94 13.82 -6.07
CA VAL A 127 -15.50 14.90 -6.91
C VAL A 127 -16.95 14.62 -7.33
N THR A 128 -17.31 13.36 -7.58
CA THR A 128 -18.67 13.00 -8.02
C THR A 128 -19.73 12.98 -6.91
N GLU A 129 -19.36 12.81 -5.63
CA GLU A 129 -20.32 12.92 -4.52
C GLU A 129 -20.72 14.38 -4.21
N VAL A 130 -19.95 15.37 -4.68
CA VAL A 130 -20.23 16.81 -4.42
C VAL A 130 -21.35 17.37 -5.32
N THR A 131 -21.79 16.65 -6.36
CA THR A 131 -22.82 17.11 -7.30
C THR A 131 -24.20 16.52 -7.05
N GLU A 132 -24.71 16.48 -5.80
CA GLU A 132 -26.14 16.23 -5.60
C GLU A 132 -26.72 16.77 -4.27
N VAL A 133 -26.59 18.08 -4.03
CA VAL A 133 -27.54 18.77 -3.13
C VAL A 133 -27.82 20.18 -3.64
N THR A 134 -28.98 20.36 -4.26
CA THR A 134 -29.92 21.50 -4.13
C THR A 134 -30.77 21.54 -5.38
N GLU A 135 -32.03 21.06 -5.29
CA GLU A 135 -33.20 21.75 -5.86
C GLU A 135 -34.47 21.16 -5.21
N HIS A 136 -34.83 21.64 -4.02
CA HIS A 136 -36.21 21.60 -3.51
C HIS A 136 -36.49 22.93 -2.82
N GLY A 137 -37.23 23.83 -3.49
CA GLY A 137 -37.67 25.09 -2.88
C GLY A 137 -38.38 26.03 -3.86
N HIS A 138 -39.70 25.93 -3.91
CA HIS A 138 -40.64 26.76 -4.67
C HIS A 138 -40.39 28.29 -4.57
N PRO A 139 -40.66 29.07 -5.64
CA PRO A 139 -40.79 30.52 -5.53
C PRO A 139 -42.21 30.90 -5.03
N GLY A 140 -42.29 31.31 -3.77
CA GLY A 140 -43.40 32.09 -3.23
C GLY A 140 -42.95 33.52 -3.01
N ALA A 141 -43.27 34.42 -3.96
CA ALA A 141 -43.00 35.84 -3.85
C ALA A 141 -44.22 36.61 -3.30
N SER A 142 -43.93 37.62 -2.48
CA SER A 142 -44.72 38.80 -2.01
C SER A 142 -44.58 38.89 -0.49
N GLY A 143 -44.08 39.93 0.18
CA GLY A 143 -43.76 41.32 -0.14
C GLY A 143 -43.94 42.10 1.18
N GLY A 144 -42.95 42.90 1.60
CA GLY A 144 -43.07 43.72 2.83
C GLY A 144 -41.72 44.29 3.29
N LEU A 145 -41.65 45.62 3.37
CA LEU A 145 -40.45 46.47 3.42
C LEU A 145 -40.02 46.88 4.85
N SER A 146 -38.71 47.17 4.99
CA SER A 146 -38.02 48.16 5.86
C SER A 146 -38.12 47.95 7.39
N GLU A 147 -37.08 48.11 8.21
CA GLU A 147 -36.22 49.29 8.40
C GLU A 147 -34.86 48.98 9.09
N ALA A 148 -34.03 50.02 9.15
CA ALA A 148 -32.58 50.06 9.38
C ALA A 148 -32.10 49.78 10.82
N GLY A 149 -30.83 49.37 10.91
CA GLY A 149 -30.07 49.28 12.16
C GLY A 149 -28.59 49.03 11.90
N THR A 150 -27.81 50.10 11.79
CA THR A 150 -26.34 50.11 11.69
C THR A 150 -25.70 49.76 13.03
N VAL A 151 -24.76 48.82 13.06
CA VAL A 151 -23.55 48.91 13.91
C VAL A 151 -22.36 48.23 13.24
N SER A 152 -21.22 48.91 13.39
CA SER A 152 -19.89 48.63 12.85
C SER A 152 -19.09 47.73 13.80
N ALA A 153 -18.28 46.82 13.26
CA ALA A 153 -17.02 46.41 13.88
C ALA A 153 -16.07 45.71 12.88
N ALA A 154 -14.95 46.39 12.64
CA ALA A 154 -13.57 45.90 12.55
C ALA A 154 -13.24 44.54 11.91
N GLY A 155 -12.35 44.57 10.91
CA GLY A 155 -11.44 43.47 10.60
C GLY A 155 -10.98 43.43 9.14
N GLY A 156 -9.80 43.96 8.85
CA GLY A 156 -9.02 43.58 7.67
C GLY A 156 -7.57 43.28 8.09
N PRO A 157 -6.69 42.79 7.19
CA PRO A 157 -6.94 42.08 5.94
C PRO A 157 -6.40 40.64 5.94
N SER A 158 -6.99 39.85 5.05
CA SER A 158 -6.43 38.71 4.30
C SER A 158 -4.90 38.56 4.41
N ALA A 159 -4.47 37.52 5.13
CA ALA A 159 -3.19 36.86 4.90
C ALA A 159 -3.50 35.52 4.24
N ALA A 160 -3.09 35.39 2.97
CA ALA A 160 -3.07 34.13 2.27
C ALA A 160 -2.26 33.12 3.10
N ALA A 161 -2.95 32.13 3.64
CA ALA A 161 -2.29 30.93 4.14
C ALA A 161 -1.83 30.15 2.91
N ASP A 162 -0.51 30.12 2.78
CA ASP A 162 0.26 29.17 1.99
C ASP A 162 -0.42 27.80 2.01
N SER A 163 -0.70 27.25 0.83
CA SER A 163 -1.24 25.88 0.69
C SER A 163 -0.08 24.90 0.59
N PRO A 164 0.14 24.03 1.59
CA PRO A 164 0.85 22.79 1.37
C PRO A 164 -0.14 21.62 1.35
N ASP A 165 0.04 20.75 0.36
CA ASP A 165 -0.48 19.39 0.28
C ASP A 165 -2.00 19.24 0.09
N SER A 166 -2.40 19.10 -1.18
CA SER A 166 -3.49 18.18 -1.53
C SER A 166 -3.00 16.73 -1.30
N ALA A 167 -2.79 16.37 -0.04
CA ALA A 167 -2.65 14.98 0.35
C ALA A 167 -4.08 14.41 0.41
N GLY A 168 -4.47 13.65 -0.62
CA GLY A 168 -5.70 12.88 -0.60
C GLY A 168 -5.84 12.14 0.73
N SER A 169 -7.05 12.12 1.30
CA SER A 169 -7.30 11.51 2.62
C SER A 169 -6.63 10.13 2.69
N PRO A 170 -5.73 9.87 3.65
CA PRO A 170 -4.94 8.66 3.64
C PRO A 170 -5.85 7.47 3.95
N THR A 171 -6.19 6.69 2.92
CA THR A 171 -6.95 5.45 3.06
C THR A 171 -6.26 4.55 4.08
N HIS A 172 -6.96 4.23 5.18
CA HIS A 172 -6.45 3.47 6.33
C HIS A 172 -5.19 4.06 7.00
N GLY A 173 -4.92 5.36 6.82
CA GLY A 173 -3.70 6.02 7.30
C GLY A 173 -2.44 5.69 6.50
N ILE A 174 -2.57 5.04 5.34
CA ILE A 174 -1.43 4.62 4.50
C ILE A 174 -0.84 5.82 3.75
N GLY A 175 0.48 5.98 3.82
CA GLY A 175 1.23 7.03 3.12
C GLY A 175 1.46 6.70 1.64
N VAL A 176 0.39 6.60 0.84
CA VAL A 176 0.44 6.10 -0.55
C VAL A 176 1.45 6.86 -1.41
N GLY A 177 1.46 8.20 -1.38
CA GLY A 177 2.41 9.02 -2.13
C GLY A 177 3.88 8.75 -1.74
N ALA A 178 4.16 8.60 -0.45
CA ALA A 178 5.50 8.26 0.04
C ALA A 178 5.95 6.87 -0.41
N LEU A 179 5.04 5.89 -0.43
CA LEU A 179 5.32 4.53 -0.91
C LEU A 179 5.60 4.50 -2.42
N ILE A 180 4.87 5.28 -3.22
CA ILE A 180 5.13 5.43 -4.66
C ILE A 180 6.54 6.00 -4.89
N GLY A 181 6.90 7.07 -4.17
CA GLY A 181 8.23 7.68 -4.26
C GLY A 181 9.34 6.70 -3.88
N TRP A 182 9.21 6.06 -2.72
CA TRP A 182 10.15 5.04 -2.24
C TRP A 182 10.34 3.90 -3.26
N ALA A 183 9.25 3.37 -3.81
CA ALA A 183 9.32 2.23 -4.72
C ALA A 183 10.05 2.58 -6.02
N ARG A 184 9.81 3.77 -6.56
CA ARG A 184 10.48 4.28 -7.77
C ARG A 184 11.97 4.52 -7.51
N GLU A 185 12.32 5.10 -6.37
CA GLU A 185 13.71 5.36 -5.98
C GLU A 185 14.48 4.04 -5.81
N LEU A 186 13.93 3.09 -5.03
CA LEU A 186 14.55 1.79 -4.81
C LEU A 186 14.71 1.04 -6.14
N ALA A 187 13.70 1.04 -7.01
CA ALA A 187 13.79 0.43 -8.33
C ALA A 187 14.93 1.02 -9.18
N GLY A 188 15.13 2.34 -9.13
CA GLY A 188 16.24 3.00 -9.80
C GLY A 188 17.60 2.59 -9.22
N ARG A 189 17.72 2.52 -7.89
CA ARG A 189 18.97 2.13 -7.22
C ARG A 189 19.37 0.68 -7.51
N VAL A 190 18.44 -0.27 -7.45
CA VAL A 190 18.75 -1.69 -7.65
C VAL A 190 19.05 -2.05 -9.11
N GLU A 191 18.61 -1.25 -10.07
CA GLU A 191 19.01 -1.40 -11.49
C GLU A 191 20.32 -0.69 -11.83
N GLY A 192 20.90 0.07 -10.89
CA GLY A 192 22.14 0.79 -11.08
C GLY A 192 23.32 -0.15 -11.40
N PRO A 193 24.32 0.30 -12.19
CA PRO A 193 25.52 -0.48 -12.45
C PRO A 193 26.21 -0.92 -11.15
N GLY A 194 26.48 -2.22 -11.03
CA GLY A 194 27.12 -2.78 -9.82
C GLY A 194 26.19 -2.97 -8.62
N ALA A 195 24.88 -2.75 -8.76
CA ALA A 195 23.92 -3.01 -7.70
C ALA A 195 23.86 -4.49 -7.33
N GLY A 196 23.97 -4.77 -6.03
CA GLY A 196 23.82 -6.10 -5.45
C GLY A 196 22.45 -6.30 -4.78
N PRO A 197 22.24 -7.47 -4.14
CA PRO A 197 21.08 -7.68 -3.30
C PRO A 197 21.00 -6.63 -2.18
N VAL A 198 19.79 -6.15 -1.89
CA VAL A 198 19.57 -5.18 -0.82
C VAL A 198 19.25 -5.87 0.52
N ASP A 199 19.50 -5.17 1.62
CA ASP A 199 18.98 -5.57 2.93
C ASP A 199 17.51 -5.17 3.04
N ALA A 200 16.62 -6.16 3.14
CA ALA A 200 15.18 -5.92 3.16
C ALA A 200 14.70 -5.13 4.39
N ALA A 201 15.32 -5.31 5.56
CA ALA A 201 14.90 -4.62 6.78
C ALA A 201 15.34 -3.15 6.74
N VAL A 202 16.53 -2.87 6.20
CA VAL A 202 17.05 -1.51 6.04
C VAL A 202 16.26 -0.72 5.00
N GLU A 203 15.87 -1.38 3.90
CA GLU A 203 15.13 -0.74 2.81
C GLU A 203 13.61 -0.67 3.05
N ALA A 204 13.10 -1.31 4.10
CA ALA A 204 11.67 -1.39 4.39
C ALA A 204 11.06 0.01 4.54
N PRO A 205 9.95 0.31 3.83
CA PRO A 205 9.27 1.59 3.96
C PRO A 205 8.45 1.63 5.25
N ARG A 206 8.08 2.85 5.65
CA ARG A 206 7.00 3.07 6.62
C ARG A 206 5.68 3.13 5.86
N LEU A 207 4.75 2.25 6.22
CA LEU A 207 3.47 2.11 5.54
C LEU A 207 2.49 3.22 5.92
N LEU A 208 2.48 3.61 7.19
CA LEU A 208 1.61 4.67 7.69
C LEU A 208 2.19 6.05 7.36
N ALA A 209 1.31 7.00 7.03
CA ALA A 209 1.67 8.39 6.86
C ALA A 209 2.13 8.99 8.20
N GLY A 210 3.36 9.50 8.23
CA GLY A 210 3.93 10.15 9.40
C GLY A 210 5.02 11.13 8.99
N ARG A 211 5.17 12.23 9.73
CA ARG A 211 6.32 13.13 9.59
C ARG A 211 7.57 12.38 10.04
N ARG A 212 8.57 12.33 9.16
CA ARG A 212 9.92 11.83 9.47
C ARG A 212 10.58 12.69 10.54
#